data_AF-A0A0J8RVF4-F1
#
_entry.id   AF-A0A0J8RVF4-F1
#
_cell.length_a   1.000
_cell.length_b   1.000
_cell.length_c   1.000
_cell.angle_alpha   90.00
_cell.angle_beta   90.00
_cell.angle_gamma   90.00
#
_symmetry.space_group_name_H-M   'P 1'
#
loop_
_entity.id
_entity.type
_entity.pdbx_description
1 polymer ?
#
loop_
_entity_poly.entity_id
_entity_poly.type
_entity_poly.pdbx_seq_one_letter_code
_entity_poly.pdbx_strand_id
1 'polypeptide(L)'
;MMDLQEAQRVVLACLQALANQFQRVPGSAIFIRYVKSSYQNDPVRSAVELFLFLFAVRYLLAPKYSTKPNFVSLCEEEIDDLVEDWSPDPLVPNPSPDDEAEVEKRVVLAGATGPKSKLTNGRTVVNLASYNHFNFVGSEFLKEKAVQTLRTYGVGPCGPPGFYGTQDVHMRTEADVASFLGTPACIIYAQAFSTISSVIPAFSKRGDIIVADKSVNFAIRKGIQISRSIVRWYEHNDMEDLERVLAKITKEQAKKPLTRRFIITEALFENRGDMVDLPKIVELRLKYKFRLILDETWSFGVLGRTGRGITEHQNVDPAQVDMIVGSLAGPLIAGGGFCAGSEEIVHHQRISATSYCFSAALPALLSTTASESLTLLQESPELLTILRDNIKAMWSQLDRSDWVYCSSAPENPIMFLPLKPEVVSSRRLSVEDQQYIMQDIVDEALANGVLITRLKTIPDESGPKLLGGQVPPALKICLTTGLSRKEVEKAGTIIRHSITKVMRQKR
;
A
#
# COMPACT_ATOMS: atom_id res chain seq x y z
N MET A 1 0.98 77.54 33.52
CA MET A 1 1.73 76.92 32.41
C MET A 1 2.96 76.27 33.03
N MET A 2 3.08 74.96 32.91
CA MET A 2 4.24 74.23 33.43
C MET A 2 5.43 74.51 32.50
N ASP A 3 6.57 74.92 33.07
CA ASP A 3 7.77 75.28 32.31
C ASP A 3 8.37 74.05 31.60
N LEU A 4 8.86 74.21 30.38
CA LEU A 4 9.35 73.12 29.53
C LEU A 4 10.53 72.38 30.20
N GLN A 5 11.33 73.09 31.00
CA GLN A 5 12.44 72.52 31.77
C GLN A 5 11.96 71.70 32.97
N GLU A 6 10.88 72.09 33.65
CA GLU A 6 10.27 71.30 34.72
C GLU A 6 9.64 70.02 34.16
N ALA A 7 8.94 70.13 33.02
CA ALA A 7 8.38 68.96 32.34
C ALA A 7 9.48 67.94 31.95
N GLN A 8 10.61 68.41 31.42
CA GLN A 8 11.74 67.53 31.09
C GLN A 8 12.37 66.86 32.33
N ARG A 9 12.52 67.59 33.45
CA ARG A 9 13.05 67.01 34.69
C ARG A 9 12.11 65.97 35.29
N VAL A 10 10.80 66.22 35.27
CA VAL A 10 9.80 65.26 35.75
C VAL A 10 9.81 64.00 34.88
N VAL A 11 9.89 64.15 33.56
CA VAL A 11 9.99 63.01 32.63
C VAL A 11 11.27 62.20 32.87
N LEU A 12 12.43 62.85 33.01
CA LEU A 12 13.70 62.18 33.31
C LEU A 12 13.67 61.45 34.65
N ALA A 13 13.11 62.07 35.69
CA ALA A 13 12.95 61.46 37.01
C ALA A 13 12.01 60.24 36.96
N CYS A 14 10.89 60.33 36.24
CA CYS A 14 9.98 59.21 36.01
C CYS A 14 10.66 58.08 35.22
N LEU A 15 11.42 58.40 34.17
CA LEU A 15 12.15 57.41 33.38
C LEU A 15 13.23 56.69 34.19
N GLN A 16 13.96 57.40 35.05
CA GLN A 16 14.93 56.78 35.97
C GLN A 16 14.25 55.92 37.04
N ALA A 17 13.13 56.37 37.60
CA ALA A 17 12.35 55.57 38.55
C ALA A 17 11.82 54.29 37.90
N LEU A 18 11.29 54.37 36.68
CA LEU A 18 10.83 53.23 35.89
C LEU A 18 11.97 52.29 35.51
N ALA A 19 13.14 52.82 35.12
CA ALA A 19 14.31 52.00 34.81
C ALA A 19 14.80 51.22 36.05
N ASN A 20 14.81 51.86 37.22
CA ASN A 20 15.19 51.22 38.48
C ASN A 20 14.17 50.17 38.92
N GLN A 21 12.86 50.39 38.72
CA GLN A 21 11.85 49.36 38.98
C GLN A 21 11.95 48.19 38.00
N PHE A 22 12.20 48.47 36.72
CA PHE A 22 12.35 47.43 35.69
C PHE A 22 13.57 46.54 35.96
N GLN A 23 14.69 47.11 36.41
CA GLN A 23 15.89 46.34 36.79
C GLN A 23 15.68 45.41 38.00
N ARG A 24 14.66 45.65 38.83
CA ARG A 24 14.29 44.76 39.94
C ARG A 24 13.47 43.55 39.48
N VAL A 25 12.95 43.54 38.25
CA VAL A 25 12.21 42.41 37.70
C VAL A 25 13.19 41.27 37.36
N PRO A 26 12.97 40.03 37.85
CA PRO A 26 13.81 38.89 37.52
C PRO A 26 13.90 38.68 35.99
N GLY A 27 15.11 38.60 35.44
CA GLY A 27 15.35 38.46 33.99
C GLY A 27 15.50 39.77 33.21
N SER A 28 15.29 40.93 33.82
CA SER A 28 15.43 42.25 33.18
C SER A 28 16.85 42.53 32.65
N ALA A 29 17.89 42.06 33.35
CA ALA A 29 19.28 42.19 32.91
C ALA A 29 19.57 41.43 31.60
N ILE A 30 18.92 40.28 31.39
CA ILE A 30 19.04 39.48 30.16
C ILE A 30 18.34 40.21 29.02
N PHE A 31 17.14 40.74 29.27
CA PHE A 31 16.38 41.53 28.30
C PHE A 31 17.13 42.79 27.85
N ILE A 32 17.70 43.56 28.79
CA ILE A 32 18.48 44.76 28.47
C ILE A 32 19.73 44.40 27.64
N ARG A 33 20.41 43.31 27.97
CA ARG A 33 21.58 42.82 27.22
C ARG A 33 21.20 42.35 25.81
N TYR A 34 20.04 41.70 25.67
CA TYR A 34 19.50 41.30 24.37
C TYR A 34 19.15 42.51 23.51
N VAL A 35 18.43 43.50 24.04
CA VAL A 35 18.08 44.74 23.32
C VAL A 35 19.35 45.49 22.91
N LYS A 36 20.33 45.62 23.80
CA LYS A 36 21.62 46.27 23.50
C LYS A 36 22.45 45.50 22.46
N SER A 37 22.33 44.17 22.43
CA SER A 37 22.99 43.31 21.44
C SER A 37 22.25 43.28 20.09
N SER A 38 20.92 43.47 20.08
CA SER A 38 20.12 43.55 18.85
C SER A 38 20.31 44.90 18.14
N TYR A 39 20.58 45.96 18.91
CA TYR A 39 20.88 47.32 18.43
C TYR A 39 22.29 47.42 17.82
N GLN A 40 22.59 46.65 16.77
CA GLN A 40 23.80 46.79 15.95
C GLN A 40 23.72 48.02 15.01
N ASN A 41 23.35 49.19 15.54
CA ASN A 41 23.17 50.44 14.80
C ASN A 41 22.27 50.34 13.54
N ASP A 42 21.34 49.38 13.50
CA ASP A 42 20.35 49.26 12.44
C ASP A 42 18.96 49.70 12.96
N PRO A 43 18.56 50.95 12.67
CA PRO A 43 17.28 51.49 13.13
C PRO A 43 16.08 50.82 12.45
N VAL A 44 16.25 50.26 11.25
CA VAL A 44 15.16 49.62 10.50
C VAL A 44 14.82 48.28 11.12
N ARG A 45 15.84 47.47 11.43
CA ARG A 45 15.65 46.18 12.12
C ARG A 45 14.98 46.37 13.49
N SER A 46 15.42 47.35 14.25
CA SER A 46 14.87 47.64 15.57
C SER A 46 13.41 48.10 15.50
N ALA A 47 13.04 48.87 14.48
CA ALA A 47 11.66 49.26 14.23
C ALA A 47 10.77 48.05 13.86
N VAL A 48 11.29 47.12 13.05
CA VAL A 48 10.58 45.89 12.67
C VAL A 48 10.40 44.96 13.87
N GLU A 49 11.43 44.75 14.69
CA GLU A 49 11.36 43.92 15.90
C GLU A 49 10.38 44.52 16.92
N LEU A 50 10.40 45.84 17.12
CA LEU A 50 9.44 46.54 17.98
C LEU A 50 8.01 46.42 17.43
N PHE A 51 7.83 46.56 16.12
CA PHE A 51 6.53 46.37 15.48
C PHE A 51 6.02 44.93 15.67
N LEU A 52 6.86 43.92 15.46
CA LEU A 52 6.51 42.51 15.67
C LEU A 52 6.18 42.21 17.13
N PHE A 53 6.93 42.80 18.07
CA PHE A 53 6.64 42.68 19.50
C PHE A 53 5.29 43.32 19.86
N LEU A 54 5.04 44.55 19.42
CA LEU A 54 3.77 45.23 19.66
C LEU A 54 2.60 44.50 18.96
N PHE A 55 2.83 43.94 17.78
CA PHE A 55 1.86 43.09 17.08
C PHE A 55 1.57 41.82 17.87
N ALA A 56 2.58 41.13 18.38
CA ALA A 56 2.42 39.93 19.20
C ALA A 56 1.69 40.23 20.51
N VAL A 57 2.04 41.31 21.20
CA VAL A 57 1.35 41.77 22.41
C VAL A 57 -0.10 42.12 22.10
N ARG A 58 -0.36 42.88 21.02
CA ARG A 58 -1.71 43.20 20.57
C ARG A 58 -2.48 41.95 20.20
N TYR A 59 -1.85 40.96 19.55
CA TYR A 59 -2.51 39.72 19.15
C TYR A 59 -2.85 38.83 20.36
N LEU A 60 -1.97 38.75 21.35
CA LEU A 60 -2.18 37.97 22.58
C LEU A 60 -3.18 38.63 23.53
N LEU A 61 -3.21 39.97 23.56
CA LEU A 61 -4.15 40.75 24.38
C LEU A 61 -5.43 41.11 23.64
N ALA A 62 -5.47 40.96 22.31
CA ALA A 62 -6.70 41.13 21.56
C ALA A 62 -7.71 40.14 22.12
N PRO A 63 -8.93 40.61 22.45
CA PRO A 63 -9.99 39.69 22.81
C PRO A 63 -10.11 38.71 21.65
N LYS A 64 -9.97 37.41 21.95
CA LYS A 64 -10.25 36.38 20.96
C LYS A 64 -11.65 36.68 20.47
N TYR A 65 -11.80 37.04 19.19
CA TYR A 65 -13.12 37.10 18.59
C TYR A 65 -13.74 35.74 18.86
N SER A 66 -14.80 35.74 19.67
CA SER A 66 -15.58 34.54 19.90
C SER A 66 -16.18 34.20 18.54
N THR A 67 -15.64 33.18 17.88
CA THR A 67 -16.29 32.54 16.74
C THR A 67 -17.46 31.66 17.20
N LYS A 68 -18.06 31.96 18.36
CA LYS A 68 -19.27 31.30 18.79
C LYS A 68 -20.43 32.01 18.08
N PRO A 69 -21.20 31.33 17.21
CA PRO A 69 -22.54 31.81 16.88
C PRO A 69 -23.32 31.96 18.19
N ASN A 70 -24.41 32.73 18.21
CA ASN A 70 -25.28 32.85 19.39
C ASN A 70 -25.60 31.46 19.99
N PHE A 71 -24.84 31.04 21.00
CA PHE A 71 -25.10 29.80 21.71
C PHE A 71 -26.19 30.11 22.71
N VAL A 72 -27.38 29.59 22.45
CA VAL A 72 -28.43 29.49 23.45
C VAL A 72 -27.85 28.67 24.61
N SER A 73 -27.83 29.23 25.82
CA SER A 73 -27.44 28.49 27.01
C SER A 73 -28.61 27.58 27.39
N LEU A 74 -28.55 26.33 26.96
CA LEU A 74 -29.55 25.33 27.31
C LEU A 74 -29.45 25.00 28.81
N CYS A 75 -30.58 24.75 29.47
CA CYS A 75 -30.59 24.18 30.82
C CYS A 75 -30.18 22.70 30.79
N GLU A 76 -29.84 22.11 31.94
CA GLU A 76 -29.46 20.69 32.02
C GLU A 76 -30.60 19.78 31.50
N GLU A 77 -31.86 20.11 31.80
CA GLU A 77 -33.03 19.38 31.28
C GLU A 77 -33.12 19.48 29.74
N GLU A 78 -32.90 20.65 29.14
CA GLU A 78 -32.91 20.83 27.68
C GLU A 78 -31.75 20.07 27.00
N ILE A 79 -30.62 19.92 27.68
CA ILE A 79 -29.50 19.12 27.19
C ILE A 79 -29.87 17.63 27.24
N ASP A 80 -30.46 17.18 28.35
CA ASP A 80 -30.88 15.79 28.51
C ASP A 80 -31.96 15.43 27.49
N ASP A 81 -32.96 16.31 27.28
CA ASP A 81 -34.00 16.14 26.24
C ASP A 81 -33.39 16.04 24.83
N LEU A 82 -32.42 16.92 24.50
CA LEU A 82 -31.73 16.85 23.21
C LEU A 82 -30.87 15.61 23.06
N VAL A 83 -30.29 15.09 24.14
CA VAL A 83 -29.52 13.85 24.13
C VAL A 83 -30.44 12.64 23.98
N GLU A 84 -31.61 12.65 24.62
CA GLU A 84 -32.65 11.61 24.45
C GLU A 84 -33.23 11.61 23.03
N ASP A 85 -33.48 12.79 22.46
CA ASP A 85 -34.00 12.96 21.10
C ASP A 85 -32.94 12.73 20.00
N TRP A 86 -31.65 12.76 20.35
CA TRP A 86 -30.58 12.61 19.39
C TRP A 86 -30.39 11.15 18.96
N SER A 87 -30.70 10.87 17.70
CA SER A 87 -30.33 9.62 17.04
C SER A 87 -29.04 9.83 16.24
N PRO A 88 -27.93 9.11 16.55
CA PRO A 88 -26.73 9.19 15.73
C PRO A 88 -27.02 8.70 14.32
N ASP A 89 -26.58 9.47 13.33
CA ASP A 89 -26.53 8.98 11.96
C ASP A 89 -25.70 7.68 11.93
N PRO A 90 -26.17 6.63 11.24
CA PRO A 90 -25.41 5.41 11.07
C PRO A 90 -24.02 5.71 10.50
N LEU A 91 -22.97 5.16 11.11
CA LEU A 91 -21.58 5.31 10.61
C LEU A 91 -21.40 4.75 9.19
N VAL A 92 -22.29 3.85 8.78
CA VAL A 92 -22.35 3.25 7.46
C VAL A 92 -23.81 3.15 7.01
N PRO A 93 -24.10 3.34 5.71
CA PRO A 93 -25.43 3.08 5.18
C PRO A 93 -25.83 1.62 5.39
N ASN A 94 -27.13 1.35 5.43
CA ASN A 94 -27.64 -0.03 5.45
C ASN A 94 -27.15 -0.78 4.19
N PRO A 95 -26.80 -2.06 4.32
CA PRO A 95 -26.36 -2.86 3.18
C PRO A 95 -27.44 -2.88 2.10
N SER A 96 -27.03 -2.74 0.85
CA SER A 96 -27.92 -2.93 -0.29
C SER A 96 -28.32 -4.42 -0.40
N PRO A 97 -29.40 -4.76 -1.11
CA PRO A 97 -29.74 -6.15 -1.40
C PRO A 97 -28.59 -6.92 -2.08
N ASP A 98 -27.77 -6.25 -2.88
CA ASP A 98 -26.57 -6.84 -3.48
C ASP A 98 -25.49 -7.12 -2.44
N ASP A 99 -25.28 -6.22 -1.47
CA ASP A 99 -24.32 -6.45 -0.37
C ASP A 99 -24.74 -7.65 0.49
N GLU A 100 -26.03 -7.77 0.79
CA GLU A 100 -26.58 -8.91 1.52
C GLU A 100 -26.38 -10.21 0.75
N ALA A 101 -26.69 -10.22 -0.56
CA ALA A 101 -26.47 -11.38 -1.42
C ALA A 101 -24.98 -11.77 -1.51
N GLU A 102 -24.06 -10.79 -1.50
CA GLU A 102 -22.62 -11.07 -1.49
C GLU A 102 -22.14 -11.67 -0.17
N VAL A 103 -22.68 -11.22 0.96
CA VAL A 103 -22.40 -11.79 2.27
C VAL A 103 -22.92 -13.23 2.35
N GLU A 104 -24.13 -13.48 1.87
CA GLU A 104 -24.75 -14.81 1.86
C GLU A 104 -23.97 -15.80 0.98
N LYS A 105 -23.50 -15.37 -0.20
CA LYS A 105 -22.73 -16.19 -1.13
C LYS A 105 -21.27 -16.41 -0.69
N ARG A 106 -20.83 -15.84 0.43
CA ARG A 106 -19.45 -15.98 0.90
C ARG A 106 -19.13 -17.42 1.29
N VAL A 107 -18.21 -18.02 0.56
CA VAL A 107 -17.74 -19.38 0.85
C VAL A 107 -16.85 -19.38 2.10
N VAL A 108 -17.23 -20.18 3.09
CA VAL A 108 -16.41 -20.42 4.30
C VAL A 108 -15.76 -21.81 4.21
N LEU A 109 -14.44 -21.84 4.34
CA LEU A 109 -13.66 -23.08 4.36
C LEU A 109 -13.63 -23.67 5.78
N ALA A 110 -13.78 -24.99 5.89
CA ALA A 110 -13.65 -25.75 7.12
C ALA A 110 -12.28 -26.43 7.16
N GLY A 111 -11.36 -25.90 7.99
CA GLY A 111 -10.00 -26.43 8.14
C GLY A 111 -8.96 -25.72 7.29
N ALA A 112 -7.88 -26.41 6.93
CA ALA A 112 -6.76 -25.83 6.20
C ALA A 112 -7.10 -25.50 4.74
N THR A 113 -6.60 -24.36 4.27
CA THR A 113 -6.75 -23.89 2.88
C THR A 113 -5.77 -24.62 1.95
N GLY A 114 -6.14 -25.82 1.52
CA GLY A 114 -5.36 -26.63 0.58
C GLY A 114 -5.94 -26.69 -0.84
N PRO A 115 -5.20 -27.27 -1.80
CA PRO A 115 -5.65 -27.49 -3.18
C PRO A 115 -6.98 -28.25 -3.29
N LYS A 116 -7.28 -29.09 -2.30
CA LYS A 116 -8.59 -29.67 -2.05
C LYS A 116 -9.08 -29.13 -0.71
N SER A 117 -10.04 -28.21 -0.75
CA SER A 117 -10.56 -27.54 0.45
C SER A 117 -11.95 -28.06 0.80
N LYS A 118 -12.20 -28.28 2.08
CA LYS A 118 -13.52 -28.65 2.60
C LYS A 118 -14.33 -27.38 2.89
N LEU A 119 -15.57 -27.34 2.44
CA LEU A 119 -16.52 -26.27 2.74
C LEU A 119 -17.28 -26.57 4.04
N THR A 120 -17.83 -25.55 4.69
CA THR A 120 -18.67 -25.72 5.89
C THR A 120 -19.91 -26.58 5.65
N ASN A 121 -20.42 -26.63 4.42
CA ASN A 121 -21.51 -27.54 4.01
C ASN A 121 -21.09 -29.01 3.80
N GLY A 122 -19.83 -29.36 4.11
CA GLY A 122 -19.31 -30.72 4.05
C GLY A 122 -18.74 -31.16 2.69
N ARG A 123 -18.94 -30.38 1.61
CA ARG A 123 -18.40 -30.69 0.28
C ARG A 123 -16.90 -30.40 0.22
N THR A 124 -16.14 -31.24 -0.49
CA THR A 124 -14.74 -30.98 -0.82
C THR A 124 -14.66 -30.50 -2.27
N VAL A 125 -13.93 -29.41 -2.50
CA VAL A 125 -13.80 -28.76 -3.81
C VAL A 125 -12.33 -28.57 -4.17
N VAL A 126 -12.04 -28.51 -5.47
CA VAL A 126 -10.72 -28.09 -5.98
C VAL A 126 -10.61 -26.58 -5.78
N ASN A 127 -9.63 -26.13 -5.01
CA ASN A 127 -9.45 -24.73 -4.66
C ASN A 127 -8.43 -24.06 -5.59
N LEU A 128 -8.92 -23.20 -6.48
CA LEU A 128 -8.15 -22.31 -7.35
C LEU A 128 -8.44 -20.84 -6.99
N ALA A 129 -8.79 -20.58 -5.73
CA ALA A 129 -9.13 -19.27 -5.16
C ALA A 129 -8.10 -18.78 -4.13
N SER A 130 -7.00 -19.51 -3.93
CA SER A 130 -5.98 -19.25 -2.93
C SER A 130 -4.63 -18.93 -3.56
N TYR A 131 -3.86 -18.01 -2.95
CA TYR A 131 -2.47 -17.70 -3.34
C TYR A 131 -1.45 -18.72 -2.83
N ASN A 132 -1.89 -19.89 -2.34
CA ASN A 132 -1.05 -20.99 -1.89
C ASN A 132 -0.43 -21.75 -3.09
N HIS A 133 0.45 -21.07 -3.82
CA HIS A 133 1.01 -21.54 -5.09
C HIS A 133 1.87 -22.79 -4.95
N PHE A 134 2.56 -22.97 -3.81
CA PHE A 134 3.45 -24.12 -3.58
C PHE A 134 2.88 -25.20 -2.67
N ASN A 135 1.61 -25.06 -2.28
CA ASN A 135 0.96 -25.93 -1.30
C ASN A 135 1.70 -26.00 0.06
N PHE A 136 2.41 -24.93 0.42
CA PHE A 136 3.17 -24.85 1.68
C PHE A 136 2.26 -24.83 2.91
N VAL A 137 1.01 -24.39 2.81
CA VAL A 137 0.04 -24.44 3.93
C VAL A 137 -0.13 -25.88 4.46
N GLY A 138 0.01 -26.87 3.58
CA GLY A 138 -0.06 -28.29 3.94
C GLY A 138 1.24 -28.91 4.45
N SER A 139 2.35 -28.16 4.47
CA SER A 139 3.68 -28.68 4.82
C SER A 139 3.80 -28.98 6.32
N GLU A 140 4.03 -30.24 6.67
CA GLU A 140 4.30 -30.64 8.07
C GLU A 140 5.61 -30.04 8.60
N PHE A 141 6.63 -29.93 7.74
CA PHE A 141 7.89 -29.28 8.10
C PHE A 141 7.68 -27.83 8.56
N LEU A 142 6.93 -27.03 7.81
CA LEU A 142 6.68 -25.63 8.17
C LEU A 142 5.79 -25.52 9.43
N LYS A 143 4.83 -26.44 9.61
CA LYS A 143 4.03 -26.50 10.84
C LYS A 143 4.89 -26.81 12.07
N GLU A 144 5.79 -27.78 11.97
CA GLU A 144 6.71 -28.14 13.06
C GLU A 144 7.62 -26.96 13.43
N LYS A 145 8.19 -26.27 12.44
CA LYS A 145 9.00 -25.05 12.65
C LYS A 145 8.20 -23.93 13.30
N ALA A 146 6.95 -23.72 12.86
CA ALA A 146 6.06 -22.72 13.46
C ALA A 146 5.72 -23.08 14.93
N VAL A 147 5.41 -24.35 15.23
CA VAL A 147 5.14 -24.81 16.60
C VAL A 147 6.38 -24.69 17.49
N GLN A 148 7.57 -25.01 16.98
CA GLN A 148 8.82 -24.83 17.70
C GLN A 148 9.05 -23.35 18.02
N THR A 149 8.87 -22.47 17.04
CA THR A 149 8.99 -21.02 17.23
C THR A 149 7.98 -20.51 18.25
N LEU A 150 6.73 -20.98 18.18
CA LEU A 150 5.68 -20.61 19.14
C LEU A 150 6.05 -21.00 20.57
N ARG A 151 6.65 -22.18 20.78
CA ARG A 151 7.10 -22.64 22.11
C ARG A 151 8.24 -21.79 22.67
N THR A 152 9.10 -21.26 21.80
CA THR A 152 10.25 -20.44 22.21
C THR A 152 9.90 -18.97 22.40
N TYR A 153 9.12 -18.37 21.48
CA TYR A 153 8.92 -16.92 21.39
C TYR A 153 7.51 -16.47 21.81
N GLY A 154 6.57 -17.39 22.00
CA GLY A 154 5.17 -17.07 22.27
C GLY A 154 4.38 -16.62 21.02
N VAL A 155 3.16 -16.15 21.25
CA VAL A 155 2.19 -15.85 20.17
C VAL A 155 2.53 -14.57 19.40
N GLY A 156 3.05 -13.55 20.07
CA GLY A 156 3.39 -12.28 19.41
C GLY A 156 4.22 -11.36 20.30
N PRO A 157 4.92 -10.38 19.69
CA PRO A 157 5.89 -9.53 20.40
C PRO A 157 5.26 -8.38 21.21
N CYS A 158 3.96 -8.10 21.05
CA CYS A 158 3.20 -7.05 21.77
C CYS A 158 3.80 -5.63 21.74
N GLY A 159 4.73 -5.34 20.83
CA GLY A 159 5.37 -4.04 20.70
C GLY A 159 5.90 -3.77 19.29
N PRO A 160 6.08 -2.49 18.92
CA PRO A 160 6.68 -2.12 17.65
C PRO A 160 8.16 -2.52 17.55
N PRO A 161 8.67 -2.81 16.34
CA PRO A 161 10.07 -3.17 16.10
C PRO A 161 11.08 -2.17 16.70
N GLY A 162 10.79 -0.87 16.66
CA GLY A 162 11.70 0.19 17.15
C GLY A 162 11.88 0.26 18.67
N PHE A 163 11.16 -0.56 19.44
CA PHE A 163 11.26 -0.63 20.89
C PHE A 163 11.65 -2.05 21.32
N TYR A 164 10.70 -2.84 21.81
CA TYR A 164 10.92 -4.20 22.32
C TYR A 164 10.32 -5.28 21.41
N GLY A 165 9.88 -4.92 20.20
CA GLY A 165 9.21 -5.85 19.29
C GLY A 165 10.15 -6.70 18.42
N THR A 166 11.41 -6.30 18.27
CA THR A 166 12.36 -6.99 17.38
C THR A 166 13.03 -8.16 18.08
N GLN A 167 12.62 -9.37 17.72
CA GLN A 167 13.30 -10.63 18.01
C GLN A 167 14.34 -11.02 16.93
N ASP A 168 15.27 -11.90 17.27
CA ASP A 168 16.35 -12.42 16.40
C ASP A 168 15.83 -13.09 15.11
N VAL A 169 14.69 -13.79 15.17
CA VAL A 169 14.04 -14.39 13.99
C VAL A 169 13.67 -13.36 12.92
N HIS A 170 13.35 -12.12 13.31
CA HIS A 170 13.06 -11.05 12.36
C HIS A 170 14.32 -10.63 11.62
N MET A 171 15.44 -10.47 12.33
CA MET A 171 16.72 -10.09 11.73
C MET A 171 17.23 -11.19 10.79
N ARG A 172 17.03 -12.47 11.16
CA ARG A 172 17.32 -13.59 10.28
C ARG A 172 16.45 -13.55 9.01
N THR A 173 15.15 -13.32 9.16
CA THR A 173 14.24 -13.24 8.01
C THR A 173 14.58 -12.08 7.08
N GLU A 174 14.94 -10.91 7.64
CA GLU A 174 15.46 -9.78 6.86
C GLU A 174 16.72 -10.17 6.08
N ALA A 175 17.69 -10.84 6.71
CA ALA A 175 18.90 -11.30 6.05
C ALA A 175 18.62 -12.34 4.94
N ASP A 176 17.71 -13.28 5.19
CA ASP A 176 17.33 -14.33 4.24
C ASP A 176 16.64 -13.73 3.00
N VAL A 177 15.71 -12.77 3.19
CA VAL A 177 15.06 -12.05 2.08
C VAL A 177 16.08 -11.22 1.29
N ALA A 178 16.98 -10.50 1.97
CA ALA A 178 18.01 -9.71 1.32
C ALA A 178 18.95 -10.58 0.48
N SER A 179 19.41 -11.70 1.05
CA SER A 179 20.27 -12.69 0.39
C SER A 179 19.58 -13.34 -0.80
N PHE A 180 18.30 -13.71 -0.66
CA PHE A 180 17.51 -14.30 -1.72
C PHE A 180 17.36 -13.35 -2.92
N LEU A 181 17.06 -12.07 -2.67
CA LEU A 181 16.96 -11.05 -3.73
C LEU A 181 18.32 -10.64 -4.32
N GLY A 182 19.42 -10.83 -3.58
CA GLY A 182 20.73 -10.29 -3.96
C GLY A 182 20.86 -8.79 -3.68
N THR A 183 20.23 -8.31 -2.60
CA THR A 183 20.27 -6.90 -2.16
C THR A 183 21.08 -6.75 -0.88
N PRO A 184 21.68 -5.57 -0.61
CA PRO A 184 22.47 -5.35 0.61
C PRO A 184 21.69 -5.53 1.91
N ALA A 185 20.43 -5.05 1.96
CA ALA A 185 19.63 -5.07 3.18
C ALA A 185 18.14 -5.17 2.89
N CYS A 186 17.39 -5.66 3.87
CA CYS A 186 15.94 -5.73 3.86
C CYS A 186 15.35 -5.33 5.22
N ILE A 187 14.13 -4.80 5.20
CA ILE A 187 13.31 -4.55 6.38
C ILE A 187 11.96 -5.25 6.22
N ILE A 188 11.46 -5.88 7.29
CA ILE A 188 10.14 -6.53 7.28
C ILE A 188 9.07 -5.72 8.04
N TYR A 189 7.82 -5.86 7.60
CA TYR A 189 6.63 -5.22 8.14
C TYR A 189 5.61 -6.28 8.54
N ALA A 190 4.81 -6.02 9.56
CA ALA A 190 3.83 -6.98 10.07
C ALA A 190 2.63 -7.22 9.13
N GLN A 191 2.28 -6.25 8.28
CA GLN A 191 1.10 -6.31 7.41
C GLN A 191 1.44 -5.92 5.96
N ALA A 192 1.20 -6.83 5.01
CA ALA A 192 1.57 -6.69 3.60
C ALA A 192 0.99 -5.41 2.95
N PHE A 193 -0.31 -5.16 3.13
CA PHE A 193 -0.99 -3.97 2.61
C PHE A 193 -0.35 -2.67 3.12
N SER A 194 0.02 -2.66 4.40
CA SER A 194 0.58 -1.47 5.04
C SER A 194 2.01 -1.16 4.57
N THR A 195 2.76 -2.17 4.11
CA THR A 195 4.16 -2.08 3.70
C THR A 195 4.36 -0.97 2.68
N ILE A 196 3.87 -1.12 1.45
CA ILE A 196 4.11 -0.13 0.39
C ILE A 196 3.45 1.21 0.68
N SER A 197 2.27 1.18 1.34
CA SER A 197 1.58 2.40 1.74
C SER A 197 2.36 3.22 2.78
N SER A 198 3.29 2.59 3.50
CA SER A 198 4.20 3.22 4.47
C SER A 198 5.59 3.51 3.87
N VAL A 199 6.06 2.70 2.93
CA VAL A 199 7.36 2.91 2.23
C VAL A 199 7.31 4.21 1.44
N ILE A 200 6.25 4.44 0.65
CA ILE A 200 6.13 5.62 -0.22
C ILE A 200 6.25 6.93 0.58
N PRO A 201 5.45 7.19 1.63
CA PRO A 201 5.53 8.43 2.40
C PRO A 201 6.79 8.57 3.27
N ALA A 202 7.52 7.48 3.54
CA ALA A 202 8.84 7.58 4.17
C ALA A 202 9.80 8.38 3.27
N PHE A 203 9.83 8.08 1.96
CA PHE A 203 10.78 8.69 1.03
C PHE A 203 10.24 9.87 0.23
N SER A 204 8.94 9.90 -0.09
CA SER A 204 8.32 10.95 -0.88
C SER A 204 7.36 11.76 0.00
N LYS A 205 7.55 13.09 0.02
CA LYS A 205 6.77 14.03 0.83
C LYS A 205 6.20 15.14 -0.04
N ARG A 206 5.43 16.04 0.57
CA ARG A 206 4.96 17.27 -0.10
C ARG A 206 6.13 18.01 -0.77
N GLY A 207 6.01 18.24 -2.07
CA GLY A 207 7.02 18.92 -2.90
C GLY A 207 7.84 17.98 -3.80
N ASP A 208 7.86 16.68 -3.49
CA ASP A 208 8.45 15.66 -4.36
C ASP A 208 7.50 15.25 -5.47
N ILE A 209 8.02 14.52 -6.46
CA ILE A 209 7.25 14.11 -7.65
C ILE A 209 7.22 12.59 -7.74
N ILE A 210 6.02 12.04 -7.92
CA ILE A 210 5.79 10.62 -8.19
C ILE A 210 5.24 10.48 -9.61
N VAL A 211 5.85 9.59 -10.39
CA VAL A 211 5.35 9.10 -11.66
C VAL A 211 4.87 7.66 -11.45
N ALA A 212 3.58 7.39 -11.63
CA ALA A 212 3.01 6.08 -11.35
C ALA A 212 2.19 5.56 -12.53
N ASP A 213 2.19 4.23 -12.70
CA ASP A 213 1.33 3.56 -13.67
C ASP A 213 -0.14 3.75 -13.25
N LYS A 214 -1.04 4.03 -14.19
CA LYS A 214 -2.47 4.21 -13.88
C LYS A 214 -3.15 2.99 -13.25
N SER A 215 -2.65 1.78 -13.47
CA SER A 215 -3.25 0.54 -12.99
C SER A 215 -2.63 0.00 -11.71
N VAL A 216 -1.73 0.74 -11.05
CA VAL A 216 -1.15 0.31 -9.77
C VAL A 216 -2.22 -0.05 -8.73
N ASN A 217 -1.91 -1.06 -7.92
CA ASN A 217 -2.77 -1.61 -6.88
C ASN A 217 -3.21 -0.57 -5.83
N PHE A 218 -4.23 -0.96 -5.07
CA PHE A 218 -4.85 -0.06 -4.09
C PHE A 218 -3.88 0.38 -2.98
N ALA A 219 -2.97 -0.49 -2.55
CA ALA A 219 -1.99 -0.17 -1.51
C ALA A 219 -1.01 0.92 -1.96
N ILE A 220 -0.51 0.84 -3.20
CA ILE A 220 0.30 1.88 -3.83
C ILE A 220 -0.46 3.21 -3.88
N ARG A 221 -1.71 3.18 -4.37
CA ARG A 221 -2.55 4.39 -4.47
C ARG A 221 -2.73 5.07 -3.10
N LYS A 222 -2.92 4.29 -2.04
CA LYS A 222 -2.99 4.82 -0.67
C LYS A 222 -1.66 5.40 -0.20
N GLY A 223 -0.53 4.76 -0.48
CA GLY A 223 0.79 5.33 -0.19
C GLY A 223 1.05 6.66 -0.92
N ILE A 224 0.68 6.74 -2.21
CA ILE A 224 0.74 7.97 -3.00
C ILE A 224 -0.14 9.06 -2.37
N GLN A 225 -1.37 8.73 -1.99
CA GLN A 225 -2.30 9.65 -1.33
C GLN A 225 -1.72 10.18 -0.01
N ILE A 226 -1.16 9.31 0.82
CA ILE A 226 -0.56 9.66 2.12
C ILE A 226 0.68 10.55 1.94
N SER A 227 1.48 10.31 0.88
CA SER A 227 2.71 11.07 0.61
C SER A 227 2.49 12.57 0.36
N ARG A 228 1.30 12.96 -0.11
CA ARG A 228 0.96 14.33 -0.55
C ARG A 228 1.92 14.90 -1.60
N SER A 229 2.57 14.01 -2.36
CA SER A 229 3.51 14.36 -3.43
C SER A 229 2.76 14.89 -4.65
N ILE A 230 3.49 15.54 -5.56
CA ILE A 230 2.97 15.90 -6.87
C ILE A 230 2.93 14.65 -7.74
N VAL A 231 1.74 14.17 -8.08
CA VAL A 231 1.57 12.93 -8.85
C VAL A 231 1.47 13.24 -10.35
N ARG A 232 2.08 12.38 -11.16
CA ARG A 232 1.96 12.32 -12.62
C ARG A 232 1.68 10.87 -12.98
N TRP A 233 0.68 10.64 -13.82
CA TRP A 233 0.31 9.31 -14.27
C TRP A 233 0.77 9.11 -15.70
N TYR A 234 1.18 7.89 -16.03
CA TYR A 234 1.38 7.44 -17.40
C TYR A 234 0.41 6.31 -17.73
N GLU A 235 0.08 6.14 -19.01
CA GLU A 235 -0.81 5.06 -19.44
C GLU A 235 -0.23 3.69 -19.08
N HIS A 236 -1.13 2.76 -18.76
CA HIS A 236 -0.73 1.49 -18.18
C HIS A 236 0.18 0.69 -19.11
N ASN A 237 1.34 0.29 -18.57
CA ASN A 237 2.39 -0.47 -19.26
C ASN A 237 2.87 0.19 -20.58
N ASP A 238 2.65 1.50 -20.76
CA ASP A 238 3.05 2.27 -21.94
C ASP A 238 4.38 3.00 -21.67
N MET A 239 5.47 2.45 -22.20
CA MET A 239 6.81 2.99 -22.00
C MET A 239 7.07 4.28 -22.80
N GLU A 240 6.35 4.50 -23.89
CA GLU A 240 6.45 5.74 -24.66
C GLU A 240 5.78 6.89 -23.90
N ASP A 241 4.61 6.62 -23.32
CA ASP A 241 3.92 7.58 -22.47
C ASP A 241 4.69 7.88 -21.19
N LEU A 242 5.29 6.85 -20.56
CA LEU A 242 6.20 7.03 -19.43
C LEU A 242 7.36 7.97 -19.82
N GLU A 243 8.04 7.71 -20.93
CA GLU A 243 9.12 8.57 -21.41
C GLU A 243 8.66 10.01 -21.63
N ARG A 244 7.51 10.20 -22.28
CA ARG A 244 6.90 11.52 -22.52
C ARG A 244 6.67 12.27 -21.21
N VAL A 245 6.14 11.60 -20.18
CA VAL A 245 5.88 12.16 -18.86
C VAL A 245 7.19 12.53 -18.15
N LEU A 246 8.19 11.64 -18.15
CA LEU A 246 9.50 11.88 -17.53
C LEU A 246 10.25 13.06 -18.18
N ALA A 247 10.23 13.15 -19.51
CA ALA A 247 10.84 14.24 -20.26
C ALA A 247 10.19 15.59 -19.93
N LYS A 248 8.85 15.61 -19.87
CA LYS A 248 8.07 16.81 -19.51
C LYS A 248 8.43 17.28 -18.09
N ILE A 249 8.44 16.40 -17.11
CA ILE A 249 8.79 16.74 -15.72
C ILE A 249 10.21 17.27 -15.64
N THR A 250 11.16 16.61 -16.33
CA THR A 250 12.57 17.03 -16.32
C THR A 250 12.73 18.46 -16.86
N LYS A 251 11.99 18.81 -17.92
CA LYS A 251 11.95 20.18 -18.46
C LYS A 251 11.31 21.18 -17.47
N GLU A 252 10.20 20.81 -16.82
CA GLU A 252 9.52 21.64 -15.82
C GLU A 252 10.38 21.91 -14.56
N GLN A 253 11.27 20.98 -14.21
CA GLN A 253 12.13 21.05 -13.02
C GLN A 253 13.53 21.62 -13.31
N ALA A 254 13.93 21.80 -14.57
CA ALA A 254 15.29 22.22 -14.94
C ALA A 254 15.74 23.56 -14.30
N LYS A 255 14.80 24.45 -13.96
CA LYS A 255 15.07 25.75 -13.31
C LYS A 255 14.59 25.83 -11.86
N LYS A 256 14.17 24.71 -11.28
CA LYS A 256 13.64 24.62 -9.92
C LYS A 256 14.69 24.00 -8.98
N PRO A 257 14.56 24.20 -7.66
CA PRO A 257 15.37 23.46 -6.70
C PRO A 257 15.29 21.95 -6.93
N LEU A 258 16.37 21.24 -6.62
CA LEU A 258 16.44 19.80 -6.78
C LEU A 258 15.33 19.13 -5.92
N THR A 259 14.44 18.42 -6.58
CA THR A 259 13.34 17.67 -5.95
C THR A 259 13.56 16.17 -6.08
N ARG A 260 13.08 15.39 -5.11
CA ARG A 260 13.13 13.93 -5.22
C ARG A 260 12.03 13.49 -6.19
N ARG A 261 12.37 12.50 -6.99
CA ARG A 261 11.57 12.06 -8.13
C ARG A 261 11.57 10.54 -8.17
N PHE A 262 10.38 9.95 -8.16
CA PHE A 262 10.17 8.50 -8.09
C PHE A 262 9.31 8.02 -9.26
N ILE A 263 9.63 6.84 -9.77
CA ILE A 263 8.78 6.00 -10.60
C ILE A 263 8.25 4.90 -9.69
N ILE A 264 6.95 4.62 -9.75
CA ILE A 264 6.31 3.54 -8.99
C ILE A 264 5.55 2.64 -9.97
N THR A 265 5.82 1.34 -9.90
CA THR A 265 5.14 0.32 -10.72
C THR A 265 5.06 -1.01 -9.99
N GLU A 266 4.19 -1.89 -10.48
CA GLU A 266 4.16 -3.30 -10.09
C GLU A 266 4.98 -4.13 -11.08
N ALA A 267 5.53 -5.24 -10.60
CA ALA A 267 6.18 -6.26 -11.41
C ALA A 267 5.15 -7.09 -12.19
N LEU A 268 4.21 -7.69 -11.45
CA LEU A 268 2.98 -8.30 -11.95
C LEU A 268 1.81 -7.48 -11.41
N PHE A 269 1.00 -6.92 -12.31
CA PHE A 269 -0.07 -6.03 -11.90
C PHE A 269 -1.22 -6.80 -11.24
N GLU A 270 -1.53 -6.47 -9.97
CA GLU A 270 -2.54 -7.18 -9.18
C GLU A 270 -3.92 -7.23 -9.85
N ASN A 271 -4.26 -6.18 -10.62
CA ASN A 271 -5.59 -6.01 -11.20
C ASN A 271 -5.69 -6.44 -12.66
N ARG A 272 -4.57 -6.64 -13.36
CA ARG A 272 -4.55 -6.96 -14.80
C ARG A 272 -3.87 -8.28 -15.12
N GLY A 273 -2.92 -8.67 -14.26
CA GLY A 273 -2.13 -9.88 -14.35
C GLY A 273 -0.99 -9.81 -15.35
N ASP A 274 -0.87 -8.74 -16.13
CA ASP A 274 0.23 -8.53 -17.05
C ASP A 274 1.52 -8.15 -16.29
N MET A 275 2.60 -8.03 -17.04
CA MET A 275 3.95 -7.90 -16.51
C MET A 275 4.61 -6.66 -17.09
N VAL A 276 5.35 -5.94 -16.25
CA VAL A 276 6.05 -4.72 -16.64
C VAL A 276 7.28 -5.00 -17.52
N ASP A 277 7.63 -4.06 -18.40
CA ASP A 277 8.95 -4.02 -19.06
C ASP A 277 9.98 -3.33 -18.14
N LEU A 278 10.58 -4.11 -17.23
CA LEU A 278 11.54 -3.59 -16.25
C LEU A 278 12.83 -3.06 -16.90
N PRO A 279 13.46 -3.72 -17.88
CA PRO A 279 14.63 -3.19 -18.58
C PRO A 279 14.39 -1.78 -19.15
N LYS A 280 13.22 -1.55 -19.78
CA LYS A 280 12.91 -0.24 -20.32
C LYS A 280 12.71 0.81 -19.24
N ILE A 281 12.04 0.47 -18.14
CA ILE A 281 11.92 1.39 -16.98
C ILE A 281 13.30 1.73 -16.41
N VAL A 282 14.20 0.75 -16.31
CA VAL A 282 15.58 0.98 -15.84
C VAL A 282 16.33 1.95 -16.76
N GLU A 283 16.24 1.76 -18.09
CA GLU A 283 16.81 2.68 -19.07
C GLU A 283 16.28 4.11 -18.85
N LEU A 284 14.96 4.26 -18.77
CA LEU A 284 14.30 5.56 -18.63
C LEU A 284 14.60 6.23 -17.29
N ARG A 285 14.63 5.47 -16.19
CA ARG A 285 14.92 6.03 -14.86
C ARG A 285 16.35 6.56 -14.77
N LEU A 286 17.30 5.89 -15.42
CA LEU A 286 18.70 6.34 -15.51
C LEU A 286 18.81 7.60 -16.39
N LYS A 287 18.16 7.60 -17.57
CA LYS A 287 18.13 8.73 -18.51
C LYS A 287 17.59 10.02 -17.87
N TYR A 288 16.48 9.93 -17.14
CA TYR A 288 15.80 11.10 -16.55
C TYR A 288 16.13 11.34 -15.07
N LYS A 289 16.94 10.47 -14.46
CA LYS A 289 17.41 10.52 -13.05
C LYS A 289 16.26 10.45 -12.03
N PHE A 290 15.43 9.41 -12.17
CA PHE A 290 14.36 9.06 -11.23
C PHE A 290 14.79 7.85 -10.40
N ARG A 291 14.28 7.76 -9.17
CA ARG A 291 14.35 6.53 -8.35
C ARG A 291 13.21 5.60 -8.71
N LEU A 292 13.36 4.30 -8.50
CA LEU A 292 12.36 3.28 -8.79
C LEU A 292 11.92 2.58 -7.50
N ILE A 293 10.61 2.60 -7.25
CA ILE A 293 9.93 1.74 -6.28
C ILE A 293 9.18 0.68 -7.07
N LEU A 294 9.57 -0.57 -6.91
CA LEU A 294 9.00 -1.72 -7.60
C LEU A 294 8.25 -2.60 -6.59
N ASP A 295 6.98 -2.86 -6.85
CA ASP A 295 6.18 -3.82 -6.08
C ASP A 295 6.26 -5.22 -6.71
N GLU A 296 6.89 -6.15 -6.00
CA GLU A 296 7.13 -7.55 -6.36
C GLU A 296 6.17 -8.51 -5.62
N THR A 297 5.09 -8.01 -5.01
CA THR A 297 4.16 -8.80 -4.19
C THR A 297 3.69 -10.11 -4.84
N TRP A 298 3.44 -10.11 -6.15
CA TRP A 298 2.94 -11.27 -6.89
C TRP A 298 3.99 -12.03 -7.68
N SER A 299 5.20 -11.47 -7.82
CA SER A 299 6.31 -12.06 -8.58
C SER A 299 7.38 -12.68 -7.67
N PHE A 300 7.57 -12.15 -6.46
CA PHE A 300 8.51 -12.67 -5.48
C PHE A 300 8.14 -14.10 -5.05
N GLY A 301 9.09 -15.01 -5.15
CA GLY A 301 8.89 -16.45 -4.95
C GLY A 301 8.33 -17.19 -6.17
N VAL A 302 7.98 -16.49 -7.26
CA VAL A 302 7.24 -17.06 -8.41
C VAL A 302 8.00 -16.91 -9.73
N LEU A 303 8.41 -15.69 -10.07
CA LEU A 303 9.08 -15.38 -11.33
C LEU A 303 10.59 -15.57 -11.22
N GLY A 304 11.22 -15.86 -12.36
CA GLY A 304 12.66 -16.10 -12.44
C GLY A 304 13.01 -17.56 -12.17
N ARG A 305 14.22 -17.96 -12.56
CA ARG A 305 14.66 -19.36 -12.48
C ARG A 305 14.63 -19.89 -11.05
N THR A 306 14.97 -19.05 -10.07
CA THR A 306 15.01 -19.40 -8.64
C THR A 306 13.91 -18.73 -7.83
N GLY A 307 12.99 -18.03 -8.47
CA GLY A 307 11.85 -17.39 -7.81
C GLY A 307 12.19 -16.02 -7.24
N ARG A 308 13.29 -15.37 -7.64
CA ARG A 308 13.68 -14.06 -7.07
C ARG A 308 12.78 -12.91 -7.47
N GLY A 309 11.91 -13.10 -8.46
CA GLY A 309 10.99 -12.09 -8.96
C GLY A 309 11.33 -11.60 -10.36
N ILE A 310 10.81 -10.43 -10.69
CA ILE A 310 10.90 -9.89 -12.05
C ILE A 310 12.32 -9.49 -12.44
N THR A 311 13.13 -9.07 -11.46
CA THR A 311 14.55 -8.73 -11.65
C THR A 311 15.31 -9.91 -12.24
N GLU A 312 15.21 -11.10 -11.64
CA GLU A 312 15.81 -12.32 -12.19
C GLU A 312 15.15 -12.75 -13.51
N HIS A 313 13.82 -12.66 -13.60
CA HIS A 313 13.09 -13.09 -14.81
C HIS A 313 13.49 -12.30 -16.07
N GLN A 314 13.73 -10.99 -15.94
CA GLN A 314 14.09 -10.11 -17.06
C GLN A 314 15.59 -9.77 -17.11
N ASN A 315 16.43 -10.49 -16.34
CA ASN A 315 17.88 -10.30 -16.27
C ASN A 315 18.32 -8.86 -15.90
N VAL A 316 17.58 -8.23 -14.99
CA VAL A 316 17.89 -6.91 -14.43
C VAL A 316 18.59 -7.09 -13.10
N ASP A 317 19.73 -6.42 -12.93
CA ASP A 317 20.44 -6.41 -11.64
C ASP A 317 19.54 -5.74 -10.57
N PRO A 318 19.23 -6.40 -9.45
CA PRO A 318 18.42 -5.83 -8.38
C PRO A 318 18.98 -4.50 -7.85
N ALA A 319 20.29 -4.25 -7.96
CA ALA A 319 20.90 -2.97 -7.58
C ALA A 319 20.45 -1.78 -8.46
N GLN A 320 19.81 -2.05 -9.61
CA GLN A 320 19.22 -1.02 -10.47
C GLN A 320 17.81 -0.59 -10.02
N VAL A 321 17.24 -1.27 -9.03
CA VAL A 321 15.95 -0.93 -8.40
C VAL A 321 16.23 -0.38 -7.00
N ASP A 322 15.83 0.86 -6.72
CA ASP A 322 16.17 1.48 -5.43
C ASP A 322 15.42 0.81 -4.27
N MET A 323 14.12 0.56 -4.44
CA MET A 323 13.28 -0.08 -3.42
C MET A 323 12.48 -1.22 -4.06
N ILE A 324 12.77 -2.45 -3.64
CA ILE A 324 11.99 -3.63 -4.00
C ILE A 324 11.06 -3.93 -2.82
N VAL A 325 9.77 -3.73 -3.02
CA VAL A 325 8.73 -3.94 -1.99
C VAL A 325 7.96 -5.20 -2.33
N GLY A 326 7.60 -6.03 -1.35
CA GLY A 326 6.82 -7.24 -1.62
C GLY A 326 6.08 -7.77 -0.41
N SER A 327 5.30 -8.83 -0.63
CA SER A 327 4.56 -9.53 0.41
C SER A 327 5.23 -10.84 0.78
N LEU A 328 5.15 -11.20 2.06
CA LEU A 328 5.50 -12.53 2.57
C LEU A 328 4.27 -13.45 2.68
N ALA A 329 3.06 -12.92 2.48
CA ALA A 329 1.81 -13.62 2.78
C ALA A 329 1.28 -14.51 1.63
N GLY A 330 1.70 -14.25 0.39
CA GLY A 330 1.25 -15.02 -0.77
C GLY A 330 2.03 -16.34 -0.93
N PRO A 331 3.06 -16.40 -1.79
CA PRO A 331 3.77 -17.65 -2.07
C PRO A 331 4.49 -18.27 -0.86
N LEU A 332 4.93 -17.44 0.10
CA LEU A 332 5.65 -17.88 1.30
C LEU A 332 4.75 -18.20 2.50
N ILE A 333 3.42 -18.10 2.35
CA ILE A 333 2.40 -18.49 3.34
C ILE A 333 2.59 -17.92 4.76
N ALA A 334 3.33 -16.83 4.90
CA ALA A 334 3.61 -16.18 6.16
C ALA A 334 2.63 -15.01 6.37
N GLY A 335 3.08 -13.96 7.04
CA GLY A 335 2.37 -12.70 7.14
C GLY A 335 3.33 -11.54 6.92
N GLY A 336 2.76 -10.37 6.63
CA GLY A 336 3.56 -9.17 6.46
C GLY A 336 4.12 -8.97 5.06
N GLY A 337 5.05 -8.04 4.96
CA GLY A 337 5.75 -7.71 3.72
C GLY A 337 7.14 -7.21 4.01
N PHE A 338 7.86 -6.83 2.97
CA PHE A 338 9.24 -6.40 3.08
C PHE A 338 9.55 -5.23 2.15
N CYS A 339 10.64 -4.52 2.44
CA CYS A 339 11.28 -3.60 1.51
C CYS A 339 12.79 -3.89 1.52
N ALA A 340 13.33 -4.25 0.36
CA ALA A 340 14.74 -4.51 0.14
C ALA A 340 15.38 -3.40 -0.69
N GLY A 341 16.67 -3.15 -0.46
CA GLY A 341 17.42 -2.06 -1.10
C GLY A 341 18.78 -1.87 -0.43
N SER A 342 19.29 -0.63 -0.44
CA SER A 342 20.52 -0.30 0.28
C SER A 342 20.32 -0.25 1.80
N GLU A 343 21.42 -0.34 2.55
CA GLU A 343 21.39 -0.19 4.01
C GLU A 343 20.79 1.15 4.44
N GLU A 344 21.08 2.23 3.71
CA GLU A 344 20.53 3.57 4.01
C GLU A 344 19.02 3.61 3.82
N ILE A 345 18.49 2.94 2.80
CA ILE A 345 17.04 2.82 2.56
C ILE A 345 16.39 2.05 3.69
N VAL A 346 17.00 0.96 4.14
CA VAL A 346 16.49 0.16 5.26
C VAL A 346 16.53 0.95 6.57
N HIS A 347 17.68 1.56 6.91
CA HIS A 347 17.83 2.35 8.13
C HIS A 347 16.91 3.56 8.16
N HIS A 348 16.73 4.25 7.03
CA HIS A 348 15.80 5.38 6.95
C HIS A 348 14.36 4.95 7.26
N GLN A 349 13.92 3.78 6.77
CA GLN A 349 12.58 3.26 7.06
C GLN A 349 12.38 2.94 8.54
N ARG A 350 13.40 2.39 9.23
CA ARG A 350 13.27 2.03 10.66
C ARG A 350 12.87 3.19 11.57
N ILE A 351 13.18 4.43 11.18
CA ILE A 351 12.86 5.65 11.94
C ILE A 351 11.74 6.50 11.33
N SER A 352 11.27 6.20 10.12
CA SER A 352 10.35 7.08 9.37
C SER A 352 9.12 6.40 8.81
N ALA A 353 9.13 5.08 8.62
CA ALA A 353 8.01 4.35 8.09
C ALA A 353 6.93 4.16 9.17
N THR A 354 5.77 4.78 8.99
CA THR A 354 4.68 4.81 9.98
C THR A 354 4.23 3.41 10.40
N SER A 355 4.05 2.49 9.44
CA SER A 355 3.62 1.12 9.75
C SER A 355 4.70 0.28 10.44
N TYR A 356 5.98 0.69 10.35
CA TYR A 356 7.07 0.06 11.09
C TYR A 356 7.19 0.67 12.50
N CYS A 357 7.10 1.99 12.64
CA CYS A 357 7.30 2.65 13.92
C CYS A 357 6.09 2.53 14.87
N PHE A 358 4.87 2.47 14.33
CA PHE A 358 3.62 2.58 15.10
C PHE A 358 2.70 1.34 14.98
N SER A 359 3.21 0.21 14.50
CA SER A 359 2.51 -1.08 14.51
C SER A 359 3.34 -2.13 15.24
N ALA A 360 2.68 -3.12 15.85
CA ALA A 360 3.37 -4.23 16.48
C ALA A 360 4.19 -5.02 15.44
N ALA A 361 5.34 -5.56 15.86
CA ALA A 361 6.18 -6.38 15.00
C ALA A 361 5.44 -7.65 14.54
N LEU A 362 5.91 -8.23 13.43
CA LEU A 362 5.38 -9.48 12.89
C LEU A 362 5.48 -10.58 13.97
N PRO A 363 4.47 -11.45 14.16
CA PRO A 363 4.63 -12.61 15.01
C PRO A 363 5.83 -13.49 14.60
N ALA A 364 6.66 -13.89 15.56
CA ALA A 364 7.87 -14.71 15.36
C ALA A 364 7.63 -15.91 14.45
N LEU A 365 6.51 -16.62 14.69
CA LEU A 365 6.14 -17.82 13.92
C LEU A 365 6.01 -17.51 12.41
N LEU A 366 5.44 -16.35 12.06
CA LEU A 366 5.27 -15.94 10.66
C LEU A 366 6.61 -15.53 10.05
N SER A 367 7.48 -14.87 10.83
CA SER A 367 8.84 -14.55 10.39
C SER A 367 9.63 -15.82 10.06
N THR A 368 9.64 -16.79 10.99
CA THR A 368 10.30 -18.08 10.76
C THR A 368 9.67 -18.83 9.57
N THR A 369 8.34 -18.85 9.44
CA THR A 369 7.68 -19.48 8.29
C THR A 369 8.12 -18.86 6.96
N ALA A 370 8.29 -17.52 6.88
CA ALA A 370 8.78 -16.87 5.66
C ALA A 370 10.21 -17.29 5.32
N SER A 371 11.12 -17.27 6.29
CA SER A 371 12.51 -17.71 6.15
C SER A 371 12.62 -19.18 5.72
N GLU A 372 11.91 -20.09 6.40
CA GLU A 372 11.94 -21.52 6.08
C GLU A 372 11.26 -21.82 4.72
N SER A 373 10.24 -21.05 4.32
CA SER A 373 9.63 -21.18 2.98
C SER A 373 10.57 -20.75 1.86
N LEU A 374 11.40 -19.72 2.08
CA LEU A 374 12.45 -19.35 1.14
C LEU A 374 13.50 -20.45 1.01
N THR A 375 13.93 -21.04 2.12
CA THR A 375 14.85 -22.19 2.12
C THR A 375 14.28 -23.35 1.30
N LEU A 376 13.00 -23.70 1.49
CA LEU A 376 12.35 -24.74 0.69
C LEU A 376 12.33 -24.42 -0.81
N LEU A 377 12.09 -23.16 -1.20
CA LEU A 377 12.14 -22.77 -2.61
C LEU A 377 13.55 -22.88 -3.20
N GLN A 378 14.58 -22.61 -2.40
CA GLN A 378 15.97 -22.75 -2.82
C GLN A 378 16.41 -24.22 -2.94
N GLU A 379 15.95 -25.07 -2.02
CA GLU A 379 16.27 -26.51 -1.99
C GLU A 379 15.49 -27.31 -3.03
N SER A 380 14.27 -26.86 -3.38
CA SER A 380 13.35 -27.53 -4.32
C SER A 380 12.97 -26.65 -5.53
N PRO A 381 13.92 -26.33 -6.44
CA PRO A 381 13.65 -25.52 -7.63
C PRO A 381 12.66 -26.17 -8.62
N GLU A 382 12.43 -27.48 -8.53
CA GLU A 382 11.43 -28.21 -9.29
C GLU A 382 10.00 -27.70 -9.05
N LEU A 383 9.71 -27.11 -7.87
CA LEU A 383 8.41 -26.53 -7.54
C LEU A 383 8.01 -25.43 -8.53
N LEU A 384 8.97 -24.59 -8.93
CA LEU A 384 8.75 -23.52 -9.92
C LEU A 384 8.45 -24.10 -11.30
N THR A 385 9.11 -25.20 -11.67
CA THR A 385 8.88 -25.89 -12.94
C THR A 385 7.48 -26.52 -12.96
N ILE A 386 7.08 -27.21 -11.89
CA ILE A 386 5.74 -27.79 -11.74
C ILE A 386 4.67 -26.69 -11.81
N LEU A 387 4.89 -25.56 -11.14
CA LEU A 387 3.95 -24.44 -11.17
C LEU A 387 3.78 -23.91 -12.60
N ARG A 388 4.88 -23.66 -13.32
CA ARG A 388 4.86 -23.22 -14.73
C ARG A 388 4.13 -24.22 -15.64
N ASP A 389 4.36 -25.51 -15.44
CA ASP A 389 3.68 -26.54 -16.23
C ASP A 389 2.17 -26.58 -15.94
N ASN A 390 1.77 -26.39 -14.68
CA ASN A 390 0.37 -26.27 -14.30
C ASN A 390 -0.27 -24.99 -14.87
N ILE A 391 0.43 -23.86 -14.89
CA ILE A 391 -0.03 -22.63 -15.54
C ILE A 391 -0.28 -22.89 -17.04
N LYS A 392 0.70 -23.47 -17.75
CA LYS A 392 0.57 -23.82 -19.18
C LYS A 392 -0.58 -24.77 -19.43
N ALA A 393 -0.77 -25.79 -18.58
CA ALA A 393 -1.86 -26.74 -18.69
C ALA A 393 -3.22 -26.05 -18.56
N MET A 394 -3.39 -25.17 -17.56
CA MET A 394 -4.62 -24.39 -17.38
C MET A 394 -4.86 -23.44 -18.56
N TRP A 395 -3.81 -22.74 -19.00
CA TRP A 395 -3.87 -21.85 -20.17
C TRP A 395 -4.40 -22.56 -21.40
N SER A 396 -3.87 -23.76 -21.70
CA SER A 396 -4.28 -24.55 -22.86
C SER A 396 -5.76 -24.96 -22.85
N GLN A 397 -6.41 -24.97 -21.67
CA GLN A 397 -7.83 -25.25 -21.54
C GLN A 397 -8.68 -23.99 -21.70
N LEU A 398 -8.24 -22.87 -21.13
CA LEU A 398 -8.99 -21.61 -21.08
C LEU A 398 -8.88 -20.81 -22.38
N ASP A 399 -7.76 -20.89 -23.08
CA ASP A 399 -7.52 -20.23 -24.37
C ASP A 399 -8.49 -20.68 -25.47
N ARG A 400 -9.06 -21.88 -25.31
CA ARG A 400 -10.10 -22.43 -26.20
C ARG A 400 -11.49 -21.81 -26.00
N SER A 401 -11.62 -20.79 -25.15
CA SER A 401 -12.91 -20.15 -24.88
C SER A 401 -13.25 -19.11 -25.94
N ASP A 402 -14.48 -19.17 -26.45
CA ASP A 402 -15.00 -18.13 -27.35
C ASP A 402 -15.37 -16.84 -26.62
N TRP A 403 -15.54 -16.89 -25.29
CA TRP A 403 -16.18 -15.81 -24.51
C TRP A 403 -15.21 -14.92 -23.74
N VAL A 404 -14.10 -15.49 -23.27
CA VAL A 404 -13.10 -14.84 -22.42
C VAL A 404 -11.71 -14.97 -23.03
N TYR A 405 -10.79 -14.09 -22.64
CA TYR A 405 -9.37 -14.22 -22.94
C TYR A 405 -8.56 -14.10 -21.65
N CYS A 406 -7.35 -14.63 -21.60
CA CYS A 406 -6.47 -14.43 -20.45
C CYS A 406 -5.66 -13.14 -20.62
N SER A 407 -5.82 -12.19 -19.70
CA SER A 407 -5.05 -10.94 -19.70
C SER A 407 -3.72 -11.04 -18.96
N SER A 408 -3.52 -12.10 -18.17
CA SER A 408 -2.31 -12.29 -17.39
C SER A 408 -1.08 -12.54 -18.27
N ALA A 409 0.12 -12.41 -17.71
CA ALA A 409 1.36 -12.86 -18.34
C ALA A 409 1.47 -14.41 -18.32
N PRO A 410 2.13 -15.06 -19.30
CA PRO A 410 2.20 -16.53 -19.42
C PRO A 410 2.74 -17.30 -18.20
N GLU A 411 3.61 -16.67 -17.39
CA GLU A 411 4.17 -17.26 -16.17
C GLU A 411 3.48 -16.79 -14.88
N ASN A 412 2.43 -15.97 -14.99
CA ASN A 412 1.69 -15.50 -13.83
C ASN A 412 0.73 -16.61 -13.32
N PRO A 413 0.89 -17.10 -12.07
CA PRO A 413 0.00 -18.11 -11.50
C PRO A 413 -1.38 -17.56 -11.14
N ILE A 414 -1.60 -16.25 -11.23
CA ILE A 414 -2.88 -15.59 -11.03
C ILE A 414 -3.41 -15.19 -12.40
N MET A 415 -4.34 -16.00 -12.90
CA MET A 415 -4.96 -15.80 -14.20
C MET A 415 -6.22 -14.96 -14.07
N PHE A 416 -6.27 -13.86 -14.82
CA PHE A 416 -7.47 -13.05 -15.00
C PHE A 416 -8.12 -13.35 -16.35
N LEU A 417 -9.42 -13.60 -16.33
CA LEU A 417 -10.24 -13.87 -17.51
C LEU A 417 -11.38 -12.86 -17.64
N PRO A 418 -11.12 -11.65 -18.17
CA PRO A 418 -12.18 -10.75 -18.60
C PRO A 418 -12.95 -11.32 -19.82
N LEU A 419 -14.17 -10.82 -20.03
CA LEU A 419 -14.89 -11.08 -21.29
C LEU A 419 -14.13 -10.44 -22.46
N LYS A 420 -14.20 -11.07 -23.63
CA LYS A 420 -13.63 -10.50 -24.84
C LYS A 420 -14.35 -9.19 -25.23
N PRO A 421 -13.64 -8.13 -25.66
CA PRO A 421 -14.26 -6.85 -26.02
C PRO A 421 -15.37 -6.95 -27.07
N GLU A 422 -15.24 -7.85 -28.04
CA GLU A 422 -16.25 -8.16 -29.06
C GLU A 422 -17.53 -8.79 -28.46
N VAL A 423 -17.41 -9.57 -27.39
CA VAL A 423 -18.55 -10.15 -26.67
C VAL A 423 -19.27 -9.07 -25.88
N VAL A 424 -18.52 -8.21 -25.19
CA VAL A 424 -19.07 -7.07 -24.44
C VAL A 424 -19.82 -6.11 -25.36
N SER A 425 -19.22 -5.74 -26.48
CA SER A 425 -19.82 -4.81 -27.45
C SER A 425 -21.02 -5.39 -28.19
N SER A 426 -20.94 -6.65 -28.66
CA SER A 426 -22.06 -7.29 -29.39
C SER A 426 -23.30 -7.48 -28.52
N ARG A 427 -23.12 -7.77 -27.23
CA ARG A 427 -24.21 -7.95 -26.26
C ARG A 427 -24.57 -6.68 -25.49
N ARG A 428 -23.83 -5.58 -25.70
CA ARG A 428 -24.01 -4.29 -25.01
C ARG A 428 -24.01 -4.43 -23.47
N LEU A 429 -23.08 -5.23 -22.95
CA LEU A 429 -23.02 -5.52 -21.51
C LEU A 429 -22.45 -4.32 -20.74
N SER A 430 -23.17 -3.85 -19.73
CA SER A 430 -22.65 -2.90 -18.76
C SER A 430 -21.58 -3.55 -17.87
N VAL A 431 -20.87 -2.74 -17.06
CA VAL A 431 -19.92 -3.26 -16.06
C VAL A 431 -20.64 -4.12 -15.03
N GLU A 432 -21.86 -3.75 -14.66
CA GLU A 432 -22.71 -4.47 -13.73
C GLU A 432 -23.16 -5.82 -14.31
N ASP A 433 -23.62 -5.85 -15.57
CA ASP A 433 -23.96 -7.11 -16.26
C ASP A 433 -22.77 -8.07 -16.29
N GLN A 434 -21.58 -7.55 -16.57
CA GLN A 434 -20.34 -8.32 -16.54
C GLN A 434 -20.09 -8.89 -15.13
N GLN A 435 -20.27 -8.10 -14.07
CA GLN A 435 -20.08 -8.58 -12.69
C GLN A 435 -21.05 -9.70 -12.33
N TYR A 436 -22.33 -9.60 -12.72
CA TYR A 436 -23.32 -10.65 -12.51
C TYR A 436 -22.96 -11.92 -13.31
N ILE A 437 -22.56 -11.78 -14.57
CA ILE A 437 -22.09 -12.92 -15.38
C ILE A 437 -20.88 -13.61 -14.72
N MET A 438 -19.91 -12.83 -14.22
CA MET A 438 -18.75 -13.41 -13.52
C MET A 438 -19.18 -14.16 -12.26
N GLN A 439 -20.13 -13.63 -11.48
CA GLN A 439 -20.64 -14.31 -10.29
C GLN A 439 -21.37 -15.61 -10.62
N ASP A 440 -22.22 -15.62 -11.66
CA ASP A 440 -22.91 -16.83 -12.11
C ASP A 440 -21.91 -17.92 -12.54
N ILE A 441 -20.82 -17.55 -13.21
CA ILE A 441 -19.77 -18.49 -13.60
C ILE A 441 -19.05 -19.05 -12.37
N VAL A 442 -18.77 -18.22 -11.37
CA VAL A 442 -18.19 -18.66 -10.08
C VAL A 442 -19.14 -19.66 -9.40
N ASP A 443 -20.43 -19.34 -9.34
CA ASP A 443 -21.45 -20.18 -8.72
C ASP A 443 -21.58 -21.54 -9.46
N GLU A 444 -21.59 -21.52 -10.79
CA GLU A 444 -21.65 -22.73 -11.62
C GLU A 444 -20.37 -23.58 -11.49
N ALA A 445 -19.18 -22.96 -11.47
CA ALA A 445 -17.93 -23.69 -11.23
C ALA A 445 -17.92 -24.36 -9.85
N LEU A 446 -18.39 -23.64 -8.82
CA LEU A 446 -18.49 -24.16 -7.46
C LEU A 446 -19.51 -25.31 -7.35
N ALA A 447 -20.65 -25.20 -8.04
CA ALA A 447 -21.63 -26.27 -8.14
C ALA A 447 -21.00 -27.55 -8.72
N ASN A 448 -20.08 -27.41 -9.69
CA ASN A 448 -19.33 -28.51 -10.29
C ASN A 448 -18.02 -28.88 -9.56
N GLY A 449 -17.79 -28.34 -8.35
CA GLY A 449 -16.70 -28.74 -7.46
C GLY A 449 -15.38 -28.02 -7.66
N VAL A 450 -15.36 -26.88 -8.37
CA VAL A 450 -14.18 -26.03 -8.56
C VAL A 450 -14.42 -24.64 -7.99
N LEU A 451 -13.63 -24.24 -6.99
CA LEU A 451 -13.70 -22.93 -6.36
C LEU A 451 -12.74 -21.96 -7.07
N ILE A 452 -13.29 -20.91 -7.64
CA ILE A 452 -12.58 -19.76 -8.24
C ILE A 452 -13.19 -18.46 -7.68
N THR A 453 -12.59 -17.32 -8.00
CA THR A 453 -13.11 -16.00 -7.58
C THR A 453 -13.32 -15.08 -8.77
N ARG A 454 -13.78 -13.86 -8.51
CA ARG A 454 -13.87 -12.79 -9.50
C ARG A 454 -13.19 -11.53 -9.00
N LEU A 455 -12.66 -10.74 -9.94
CA LEU A 455 -12.24 -9.38 -9.72
C LEU A 455 -13.45 -8.46 -9.91
N LYS A 456 -13.81 -7.70 -8.88
CA LYS A 456 -14.86 -6.68 -8.95
C LYS A 456 -14.27 -5.34 -9.32
N THR A 457 -14.96 -4.62 -10.19
CA THR A 457 -14.67 -3.22 -10.46
C THR A 457 -15.42 -2.38 -9.45
N ILE A 458 -14.70 -1.60 -8.64
CA ILE A 458 -15.31 -0.68 -7.68
C ILE A 458 -15.66 0.62 -8.43
N PRO A 459 -16.92 1.09 -8.38
CA PRO A 459 -17.30 2.41 -8.89
C PRO A 459 -16.48 3.50 -8.20
N ASP A 460 -16.04 4.52 -8.94
CA ASP A 460 -15.20 5.61 -8.40
C ASP A 460 -16.07 6.58 -7.57
N GLU A 461 -16.56 6.14 -6.41
CA GLU A 461 -17.48 6.91 -5.56
C GLU A 461 -16.80 7.63 -4.39
N SER A 462 -15.53 7.33 -4.08
CA SER A 462 -14.85 7.87 -2.90
C SER A 462 -13.41 8.35 -3.18
N GLY A 463 -13.29 9.35 -4.05
CA GLY A 463 -12.03 10.08 -4.23
C GLY A 463 -12.07 11.11 -5.36
N PRO A 464 -11.16 12.10 -5.38
CA PRO A 464 -11.11 13.09 -6.45
C PRO A 464 -10.72 12.41 -7.77
N LYS A 465 -11.69 12.08 -8.64
CA LYS A 465 -11.53 11.56 -10.03
C LYS A 465 -10.15 10.90 -10.22
N LEU A 466 -9.88 9.80 -9.50
CA LEU A 466 -8.54 9.22 -9.47
C LEU A 466 -8.39 8.30 -10.68
N LEU A 467 -8.15 8.99 -11.80
CA LEU A 467 -7.75 8.53 -13.13
C LEU A 467 -6.87 7.27 -13.09
N GLY A 468 -7.52 6.13 -13.26
CA GLY A 468 -6.97 4.91 -13.84
C GLY A 468 -8.10 4.25 -14.61
N GLY A 469 -7.87 3.81 -15.85
CA GLY A 469 -8.92 3.17 -16.65
C GLY A 469 -9.56 2.05 -15.85
N GLN A 470 -10.90 2.00 -15.82
CA GLN A 470 -11.63 0.97 -15.08
C GLN A 470 -11.10 -0.40 -15.48
N VAL A 471 -10.61 -1.15 -14.51
CA VAL A 471 -10.20 -2.53 -14.71
C VAL A 471 -11.47 -3.34 -14.97
N PRO A 472 -11.58 -4.07 -16.09
CA PRO A 472 -12.78 -4.81 -16.40
C PRO A 472 -13.01 -5.93 -15.37
N PRO A 473 -14.26 -6.27 -15.05
CA PRO A 473 -14.56 -7.46 -14.28
C PRO A 473 -13.96 -8.70 -14.94
N ALA A 474 -13.40 -9.60 -14.14
CA ALA A 474 -12.72 -10.78 -14.63
C ALA A 474 -12.92 -11.96 -13.69
N LEU A 475 -12.89 -13.20 -14.20
CA LEU A 475 -12.67 -14.37 -13.34
C LEU A 475 -11.22 -14.38 -12.88
N LYS A 476 -10.99 -14.82 -11.65
CA LYS A 476 -9.67 -14.94 -11.05
C LYS A 476 -9.41 -16.38 -10.62
N ILE A 477 -8.35 -16.95 -11.20
CA ILE A 477 -7.94 -18.34 -11.00
C ILE A 477 -6.49 -18.32 -10.51
N CYS A 478 -6.24 -18.92 -9.34
CA CYS A 478 -4.92 -19.02 -8.75
C CYS A 478 -4.41 -20.47 -8.84
N LEU A 479 -3.27 -20.67 -9.49
CA LEU A 479 -2.69 -21.98 -9.74
C LEU A 479 -1.80 -22.44 -8.57
N THR A 480 -1.69 -23.75 -8.41
CA THR A 480 -0.90 -24.36 -7.33
C THR A 480 -0.17 -25.60 -7.80
N THR A 481 0.99 -25.91 -7.21
CA THR A 481 1.74 -27.16 -7.40
C THR A 481 1.06 -28.35 -6.72
N GLY A 482 0.15 -28.11 -5.78
CA GLY A 482 -0.56 -29.17 -5.05
C GLY A 482 -1.65 -29.89 -5.85
N LEU A 483 -1.81 -29.58 -7.13
CA LEU A 483 -2.67 -30.30 -8.07
C LEU A 483 -1.80 -30.97 -9.13
N SER A 484 -2.14 -32.20 -9.48
CA SER A 484 -1.55 -32.86 -10.64
C SER A 484 -2.01 -32.19 -11.94
N ARG A 485 -1.19 -32.30 -13.00
CA ARG A 485 -1.55 -31.79 -14.33
C ARG A 485 -2.94 -32.24 -14.80
N LYS A 486 -3.31 -33.51 -14.55
CA LYS A 486 -4.63 -34.06 -14.90
C LYS A 486 -5.77 -33.36 -14.14
N GLU A 487 -5.55 -33.05 -12.86
CA GLU A 487 -6.54 -32.32 -12.05
C GLU A 487 -6.69 -30.88 -12.53
N VAL A 488 -5.57 -30.22 -12.89
CA VAL A 488 -5.57 -28.87 -13.48
C VAL A 488 -6.34 -28.85 -14.81
N GLU A 489 -6.05 -29.78 -15.72
CA GLU A 489 -6.76 -29.88 -17.01
C GLU A 489 -8.26 -30.17 -16.84
N LYS A 490 -8.61 -31.03 -15.87
CA LYS A 490 -10.01 -31.30 -15.51
C LYS A 490 -10.70 -30.05 -14.95
N ALA A 491 -10.05 -29.32 -14.04
CA ALA A 491 -10.59 -28.09 -13.47
C ALA A 491 -10.77 -27.00 -14.55
N GLY A 492 -9.78 -26.81 -15.44
CA GLY A 492 -9.88 -25.89 -16.56
C GLY A 492 -11.02 -26.24 -17.53
N THR A 493 -11.27 -27.54 -17.75
CA THR A 493 -12.42 -28.01 -18.53
C THR A 493 -13.75 -27.67 -17.85
N ILE A 494 -13.85 -27.87 -16.54
CA ILE A 494 -15.04 -27.50 -15.76
C ILE A 494 -15.29 -25.99 -15.86
N ILE A 495 -14.26 -25.16 -15.63
CA ILE A 495 -14.36 -23.70 -15.73
C ILE A 495 -14.84 -23.27 -17.13
N ARG A 496 -14.25 -23.83 -18.20
CA ARG A 496 -14.66 -23.54 -19.58
C ARG A 496 -16.12 -23.92 -19.84
N HIS A 497 -16.56 -25.07 -19.34
CA HIS A 497 -17.97 -25.48 -19.45
C HIS A 497 -18.90 -24.56 -18.67
N SER A 498 -18.53 -24.14 -17.45
CA SER A 498 -19.29 -23.16 -16.66
C SER A 498 -19.44 -21.83 -17.42
N ILE A 499 -18.35 -21.30 -17.98
CA ILE A 499 -18.37 -20.10 -18.84
C ILE A 499 -19.35 -20.31 -20.00
N THR A 500 -19.22 -21.42 -20.74
CA THR A 500 -20.05 -21.69 -21.90
C THR A 500 -21.54 -21.83 -21.54
N LYS A 501 -21.84 -22.47 -20.40
CA LYS A 501 -23.21 -22.67 -19.92
C LYS A 501 -23.87 -21.34 -19.59
N VAL A 502 -23.22 -20.51 -18.77
CA VAL A 502 -23.75 -19.19 -18.36
C VAL A 502 -23.88 -18.28 -19.58
N MET A 503 -22.87 -18.22 -20.44
CA MET A 503 -22.90 -17.35 -21.63
C MET A 503 -23.94 -17.75 -22.67
N ARG A 504 -24.39 -19.01 -22.69
CA ARG A 504 -25.46 -19.50 -23.59
C ARG A 504 -26.87 -19.33 -23.01
N GLN A 505 -27.00 -19.13 -21.70
CA GLN A 505 -28.29 -18.80 -21.12
C GLN A 505 -28.72 -17.42 -21.66
N LYS A 506 -29.90 -17.35 -22.28
CA LYS A 506 -30.50 -16.07 -22.66
C LYS A 506 -30.94 -15.40 -21.37
N ARG A 507 -30.27 -14.30 -21.01
CA ARG A 507 -30.78 -13.31 -20.06
C ARG A 507 -31.44 -12.19 -20.85
#